data_AF-A0AAF0VSU3-F1
#
_entry.id   AF-A0AAF0VSU3-F1
#
_cell.length_a   1.000
_cell.length_b   1.000
_cell.length_c   1.000
_cell.angle_alpha   90.00
_cell.angle_beta   90.00
_cell.angle_gamma   90.00
#
_symmetry.space_group_name_H-M   'P 1'
#
loop_
_entity.id
_entity.type
_entity.pdbx_description
1 polymer ?
#
loop_
_entity_poly.entity_id
_entity_poly.type
_entity_poly.pdbx_seq_one_letter_code
_entity_poly.pdbx_strand_id
1 'polypeptide(L)'
;MASEYGRDTSRMEMVVVGNVTFTDRPAESDRSTFVGTLDQILDDVRTAADAGAAELIIDLNLQDWFASTSQMLETAVEIRERAAPS
;
A
#
# COMPACT_ATOMS: atom_id res chain seq x y z
N MET A 1 2.75 22.03 -14.91
CA MET A 1 1.93 21.37 -13.86
C MET A 1 0.43 21.55 -14.11
N ALA A 2 -0.46 20.81 -13.45
CA ALA A 2 -1.91 20.84 -13.72
C ALA A 2 -2.55 22.24 -13.62
N SER A 3 -2.03 23.09 -12.74
CA SER A 3 -2.42 24.50 -12.58
C SER A 3 -2.16 25.35 -13.83
N GLU A 4 -1.11 25.05 -14.61
CA GLU A 4 -0.79 25.76 -15.86
C GLU A 4 -1.82 25.51 -16.97
N TYR A 5 -2.67 24.50 -16.80
CA TYR A 5 -3.77 24.17 -17.71
C TYR A 5 -5.14 24.57 -17.14
N GLY A 6 -5.18 25.45 -16.13
CA GLY A 6 -6.42 25.96 -15.55
C GLY A 6 -7.19 24.95 -14.69
N ARG A 7 -6.55 23.85 -14.27
CA ARG A 7 -7.17 22.90 -13.34
C ARG A 7 -7.06 23.39 -11.91
N ASP A 8 -8.14 23.24 -11.16
CA ASP A 8 -8.18 23.51 -9.73
C ASP A 8 -7.47 22.38 -8.96
N THR A 9 -6.24 22.64 -8.53
CA THR A 9 -5.43 21.67 -7.78
C THR A 9 -5.94 21.43 -6.36
N SER A 10 -6.79 22.32 -5.82
CA SER A 10 -7.37 22.15 -4.48
C SER A 10 -8.41 21.04 -4.42
N ARG A 11 -8.89 20.56 -5.58
CA ARG A 11 -9.83 19.45 -5.73
C ARG A 11 -9.16 18.15 -6.20
N MET A 12 -7.84 18.14 -6.34
CA MET A 12 -7.12 16.94 -6.75
C MET A 12 -6.82 16.07 -5.53
N GLU A 13 -7.21 14.80 -5.62
CA GLU A 13 -6.99 13.80 -4.59
C GLU A 13 -5.93 12.80 -5.08
N MET A 14 -4.96 12.50 -4.22
CA MET A 14 -3.96 11.49 -4.50
C MET A 14 -4.51 10.10 -4.18
N VAL A 15 -4.66 9.27 -5.20
CA VAL A 15 -4.97 7.85 -5.06
C VAL A 15 -3.68 7.06 -5.26
N VAL A 16 -3.29 6.28 -4.26
CA VAL A 16 -2.13 5.40 -4.32
C VAL A 16 -2.60 3.98 -4.59
N VAL A 17 -1.91 3.26 -5.48
CA VAL A 17 -2.12 1.84 -5.72
C VAL A 17 -0.85 1.09 -5.33
N GLY A 18 -0.92 0.35 -4.22
CA GLY A 18 0.16 -0.45 -3.69
C GLY A 18 0.11 -1.87 -4.23
N ASN A 19 0.98 -2.18 -5.19
CA ASN A 19 1.15 -3.54 -5.70
C ASN A 19 2.02 -4.34 -4.74
N VAL A 20 1.40 -5.15 -3.90
CA VAL A 20 2.12 -5.81 -2.81
C VAL A 20 2.88 -7.04 -3.31
N THR A 21 4.17 -7.10 -2.97
CA THR A 21 5.02 -8.28 -3.14
C THR A 21 5.58 -8.68 -1.78
N PHE A 22 5.18 -9.85 -1.28
CA PHE A 22 5.63 -10.31 0.02
C PHE A 22 6.99 -11.02 -0.05
N THR A 23 7.79 -10.83 0.99
CA THR A 23 9.06 -11.54 1.19
C THR A 23 9.11 -12.15 2.59
N ASP A 24 9.73 -13.33 2.71
CA ASP A 24 9.86 -14.04 4.00
C ASP A 24 10.79 -13.34 4.99
N ARG A 25 11.69 -12.50 4.48
CA ARG A 25 12.65 -11.72 5.27
C ARG A 25 12.51 -10.24 4.93
N PRO A 26 12.84 -9.33 5.87
CA PRO A 26 12.84 -7.91 5.59
C PRO A 26 13.66 -7.59 4.34
N ALA A 27 13.07 -6.83 3.42
CA ALA A 27 13.78 -6.33 2.25
C ALA A 27 14.74 -5.18 2.66
N GLU A 28 15.78 -4.97 1.87
CA GLU A 28 16.81 -3.95 2.10
C GLU A 28 16.26 -2.52 2.00
N SER A 29 17.05 -1.54 2.46
CA SER A 29 16.60 -0.14 2.60
C SER A 29 16.26 0.56 1.28
N ASP A 30 16.73 0.05 0.15
CA ASP A 30 16.48 0.58 -1.19
C ASP A 30 15.34 -0.18 -1.93
N ARG A 31 14.56 -0.96 -1.19
CA ARG A 31 13.39 -1.69 -1.71
C ARG A 31 12.38 -0.75 -2.38
N SER A 32 11.72 -1.27 -3.41
CA SER A 32 10.50 -0.67 -3.94
C SER A 32 9.41 -0.62 -2.86
N THR A 33 8.61 0.45 -2.84
CA THR A 33 7.43 0.54 -1.97
C THR A 33 6.48 -0.62 -2.24
N PHE A 34 5.85 -1.12 -1.19
CA PHE A 34 4.99 -2.31 -1.18
C PHE A 34 5.69 -3.63 -1.50
N VAL A 35 7.02 -3.68 -1.40
CA VAL A 35 7.79 -4.94 -1.45
C VAL A 35 8.41 -5.19 -0.08
N GLY A 36 8.15 -6.34 0.55
CA GLY A 36 8.76 -6.69 1.83
C GLY A 36 7.91 -7.59 2.71
N THR A 37 8.24 -7.60 4.00
CA THR A 37 7.42 -8.25 5.04
C THR A 37 6.14 -7.46 5.30
N LEU A 38 5.14 -8.10 5.93
CA LEU A 38 3.88 -7.43 6.29
C LEU A 38 4.08 -6.14 7.10
N ASP A 39 5.04 -6.12 8.03
CA ASP A 39 5.35 -4.92 8.79
C ASP A 39 5.87 -3.78 7.91
N GLN A 40 6.75 -4.09 6.95
CA GLN A 40 7.24 -3.11 5.97
C GLN A 40 6.12 -2.61 5.06
N ILE A 41 5.16 -3.47 4.68
CA ILE A 41 3.97 -3.07 3.92
C ILE A 41 3.11 -2.11 4.74
N LEU A 42 2.91 -2.35 6.03
CA LEU A 42 2.13 -1.46 6.90
C LEU A 42 2.82 -0.12 7.12
N ASP A 43 4.14 -0.08 7.17
CA ASP A 43 4.89 1.17 7.21
C ASP A 43 4.75 1.96 5.90
N ASP A 44 4.69 1.29 4.75
CA ASP A 44 4.39 1.93 3.46
C ASP A 44 2.97 2.50 3.41
N VAL A 45 1.98 1.78 3.98
CA VAL A 45 0.61 2.27 4.11
C VAL A 45 0.56 3.58 4.91
N ARG A 46 1.26 3.62 6.04
CA ARG A 46 1.36 4.84 6.87
C ARG A 46 2.06 5.97 6.12
N THR A 47 3.15 5.65 5.43
CA THR A 47 3.90 6.62 4.63
C THR A 47 3.04 7.22 3.51
N ALA A 48 2.19 6.42 2.86
CA ALA A 48 1.24 6.92 1.86
C ALA A 48 0.21 7.88 2.47
N ALA A 49 -0.32 7.57 3.66
CA ALA A 49 -1.22 8.47 4.38
C ALA A 49 -0.51 9.77 4.79
N ASP A 50 0.71 9.70 5.33
CA ASP A 50 1.52 10.86 5.72
C ASP A 50 1.89 11.75 4.52
N ALA A 51 2.02 11.15 3.33
CA ALA A 51 2.23 11.87 2.08
C ALA A 51 0.96 12.56 1.54
N GLY A 52 -0.19 12.39 2.20
CA GLY A 52 -1.47 13.01 1.83
C GLY A 52 -2.30 12.21 0.84
N ALA A 53 -2.13 10.88 0.79
CA ALA A 53 -3.03 10.03 0.01
C ALA A 53 -4.45 10.14 0.55
N ALA A 54 -5.39 10.47 -0.33
CA ALA A 54 -6.82 10.47 0.00
C ALA A 54 -7.38 9.04 0.00
N GLU A 55 -6.82 8.17 -0.84
CA GLU A 55 -7.19 6.76 -0.95
C GLU A 55 -5.95 5.92 -1.20
N LEU A 56 -5.92 4.72 -0.60
CA LEU A 56 -4.93 3.69 -0.86
C LEU A 56 -5.63 2.39 -1.25
N ILE A 57 -5.34 1.91 -2.45
CA ILE A 57 -5.78 0.60 -2.95
C ILE A 57 -4.63 -0.39 -2.74
N ILE A 58 -4.87 -1.42 -1.94
CA ILE A 58 -3.93 -2.52 -1.75
C ILE A 58 -4.27 -3.62 -2.74
N ASP A 59 -3.35 -3.86 -3.68
CA ASP A 59 -3.44 -4.95 -4.64
C ASP A 59 -2.62 -6.14 -4.14
N LEU A 60 -3.34 -7.16 -3.65
CA LEU A 60 -2.76 -8.46 -3.34
C LEU A 60 -2.73 -9.30 -4.62
N ASN A 61 -1.64 -9.13 -5.38
CA ASN A 61 -1.38 -9.93 -6.56
C ASN A 61 -1.35 -11.44 -6.23
N LEU A 62 -1.78 -12.28 -7.17
CA LEU A 62 -1.63 -13.73 -7.04
C LEU A 62 -0.13 -14.07 -7.13
N GLN A 63 0.45 -14.38 -5.98
CA GLN A 63 1.87 -14.67 -5.80
C GLN A 63 2.06 -15.96 -5.01
N ASP A 64 3.15 -16.68 -5.29
CA ASP A 64 3.45 -17.99 -4.67
C ASP A 64 3.57 -17.92 -3.13
N TRP A 65 3.75 -16.72 -2.58
CA TRP A 65 3.76 -16.48 -1.13
C TRP A 65 2.44 -16.88 -0.46
N PHE A 66 1.32 -16.76 -1.16
CA PHE A 66 0.04 -17.24 -0.68
C PHE A 66 -0.11 -18.74 -0.99
N ALA A 67 -0.10 -19.57 0.05
CA ALA A 67 -0.38 -20.99 -0.06
C ALA A 67 -1.86 -21.31 -0.31
N SER A 68 -2.76 -20.34 -0.05
CA SER A 68 -4.20 -20.49 -0.29
C SER A 68 -4.92 -19.15 -0.43
N THR A 69 -6.11 -19.16 -1.03
CA THR A 69 -7.01 -18.00 -1.07
C THR A 69 -7.44 -17.56 0.33
N SER A 70 -7.62 -18.49 1.26
CA SER A 70 -7.96 -18.15 2.65
C SER A 70 -6.86 -17.32 3.31
N GLN A 71 -5.60 -17.73 3.18
CA GLN A 71 -4.46 -16.96 3.68
C GLN A 71 -4.41 -15.54 3.08
N MET A 72 -4.69 -15.41 1.77
CA MET A 72 -4.75 -14.11 1.10
C MET A 72 -5.84 -13.21 1.69
N LEU A 73 -7.04 -13.74 1.91
CA LEU A 73 -8.15 -12.98 2.50
C LEU A 73 -7.90 -12.62 3.96
N GLU A 74 -7.33 -13.53 4.75
CA GLU A 74 -6.91 -13.28 6.13
C GLU A 74 -5.86 -12.17 6.19
N THR A 75 -4.87 -12.20 5.28
CA THR A 75 -3.85 -11.15 5.16
C THR A 75 -4.46 -9.80 4.81
N ALA A 76 -5.43 -9.76 3.88
CA ALA A 76 -6.14 -8.54 3.53
C ALA A 76 -6.89 -7.94 4.73
N VAL A 77 -7.55 -8.80 5.53
CA VAL A 77 -8.24 -8.39 6.76
C VAL A 77 -7.25 -7.87 7.78
N GLU A 78 -6.13 -8.56 7.99
CA GLU A 78 -5.08 -8.14 8.91
C GLU A 78 -4.51 -6.76 8.53
N ILE A 79 -4.22 -6.52 7.24
CA ILE A 79 -3.75 -5.22 6.75
C ILE A 79 -4.77 -4.13 7.10
N ARG A 80 -6.05 -4.37 6.79
CA ARG A 80 -7.12 -3.40 7.06
C ARG A 80 -7.22 -3.07 8.55
N GLU A 81 -7.16 -4.07 9.41
CA GLU A 81 -7.28 -3.90 10.87
C GLU A 81 -6.07 -3.16 11.46
N ARG A 82 -4.87 -3.47 10.98
CA ARG A 82 -3.62 -2.86 11.47
C ARG A 82 -3.34 -1.48 10.88
N ALA A 83 -3.91 -1.16 9.72
CA ALA A 83 -3.81 0.15 9.08
C ALA A 83 -4.85 1.15 9.60
N ALA A 84 -5.90 0.69 10.29
CA ALA A 84 -6.91 1.58 10.84
C ALA A 84 -6.27 2.53 11.89
N PRO A 85 -6.52 3.85 11.80
CA PRO A 85 -6.05 4.79 12.82
C PRO A 85 -6.70 4.45 14.18
N SER A 86 -5.91 4.54 15.25
CA SER A 86 -6.37 4.37 16.64
C SER A 86 -7.26 5.50 17.11
#